data_AF-W9HI47-F1
#
_entry.id   AF-W9HI47-F1
#
_cell.length_a   1.000
_cell.length_b   1.000
_cell.length_c   1.000
_cell.angle_alpha   90.00
_cell.angle_beta   90.00
_cell.angle_gamma   90.00
#
_symmetry.space_group_name_H-M   'P 1'
#
loop_
_entity.id
_entity.type
_entity.pdbx_description
1 polymer ?
#
loop_
_entity_poly.entity_id
_entity_poly.type
_entity_poly.pdbx_seq_one_letter_code
_entity_poly.pdbx_strand_id
1 'polypeptide(L)'
;MAPSILLTQADVRNRVVRVQNAIKEVGMDLLVLHGTANHLFFAGLDGLPEVRPIFLVIWPSSASAFISPRIETPTYHSHEMHRRGRG
;
A
#
# COMPACT_ATOMS: atom_id res chain seq x y z
N MET A 1 14.99 -24.86 2.45
CA MET A 1 14.21 -23.67 2.87
C MET A 1 14.44 -22.59 1.84
N ALA A 2 13.41 -22.15 1.11
CA ALA A 2 13.55 -20.98 0.24
C ALA A 2 13.79 -19.75 1.13
N PRO A 3 14.68 -18.82 0.76
CA PRO A 3 14.86 -17.60 1.53
C PRO A 3 13.51 -16.86 1.57
N SER A 4 13.00 -16.61 2.77
CA SER A 4 11.90 -15.67 2.95
C SER A 4 12.43 -14.30 2.55
N ILE A 5 12.13 -13.86 1.33
CA ILE A 5 12.46 -12.51 0.89
C ILE A 5 11.60 -11.56 1.74
N LEU A 6 12.20 -11.03 2.80
CA LEU A 6 11.54 -10.01 3.62
C LEU A 6 11.23 -8.82 2.72
N LEU A 7 9.95 -8.50 2.58
CA LEU A 7 9.49 -7.37 1.80
C LEU A 7 10.10 -6.08 2.37
N THR A 8 10.97 -5.42 1.61
CA THR A 8 11.58 -4.16 2.06
C THR A 8 10.72 -2.96 1.69
N GLN A 9 10.94 -1.83 2.37
CA GLN A 9 10.29 -0.57 1.98
C GLN A 9 10.72 -0.11 0.57
N ALA A 10 11.95 -0.45 0.16
CA ALA A 10 12.44 -0.16 -1.18
C ALA A 10 11.66 -0.95 -2.24
N ASP A 11 11.33 -2.22 -1.98
CA ASP A 11 10.52 -3.04 -2.90
C ASP A 11 9.12 -2.47 -3.07
N VAL A 12 8.48 -2.09 -1.96
CA VAL A 12 7.15 -1.46 -1.98
C VAL A 12 7.19 -0.15 -2.78
N ARG A 13 8.18 0.72 -2.50
CA ARG A 13 8.35 1.97 -3.24
C ARG A 13 8.55 1.74 -4.74
N ASN A 14 9.39 0.78 -5.12
CA ASN A 14 9.65 0.45 -6.52
C ASN A 14 8.39 -0.05 -7.24
N ARG A 15 7.54 -0.83 -6.57
CA ARG A 15 6.25 -1.29 -7.11
C ARG A 15 5.30 -0.13 -7.34
N VAL A 16 5.21 0.80 -6.38
CA VAL A 16 4.37 2.00 -6.51
C VAL A 16 4.84 2.87 -7.68
N VAL A 17 6.15 3.12 -7.82
CA VAL A 17 6.69 3.91 -8.95
C VAL A 17 6.36 3.25 -10.30
N ARG A 18 6.49 1.93 -10.41
CA ARG A 18 6.18 1.21 -11.65
C ARG A 18 4.70 1.35 -12.03
N VAL A 19 3.78 1.17 -11.08
CA VAL A 19 2.35 1.31 -11.38
C VAL A 19 1.96 2.76 -11.65
N GLN A 20 2.60 3.74 -10.99
CA GLN A 20 2.40 5.16 -11.28
C GLN A 20 2.81 5.52 -12.72
N ASN A 21 3.93 4.98 -13.20
CA ASN A 21 4.36 5.14 -14.58
C ASN A 21 3.34 4.52 -15.54
N ALA A 22 2.84 3.31 -15.26
CA ALA A 22 1.82 2.67 -16.08
C ALA A 22 0.50 3.45 -16.12
N ILE A 23 0.02 3.96 -14.97
CA ILE A 23 -1.16 4.84 -14.88
C ILE A 23 -0.96 6.07 -15.79
N LYS A 24 0.21 6.69 -15.72
CA LYS A 24 0.57 7.86 -16.54
C LYS A 24 0.64 7.54 -18.04
N GLU A 25 1.26 6.43 -18.41
CA GLU A 25 1.43 5.99 -19.80
C GLU A 25 0.09 5.71 -20.48
N VAL A 26 -0.87 5.13 -19.74
CA VAL A 26 -2.20 4.81 -20.26
C VAL A 26 -3.16 6.01 -20.18
N GLY A 27 -2.76 7.11 -19.53
CA GLY A 27 -3.59 8.30 -19.38
C GLY A 27 -4.74 8.14 -18.37
N MET A 28 -4.56 7.28 -17.37
CA MET A 28 -5.52 7.12 -16.27
C MET A 28 -5.30 8.18 -15.17
N ASP A 29 -6.37 8.64 -14.54
CA ASP A 29 -6.28 9.62 -13.44
C ASP A 29 -5.74 9.01 -12.15
N LEU A 30 -6.16 7.78 -11.84
CA LEU A 30 -5.79 7.03 -10.64
C LEU A 30 -6.12 5.54 -10.76
N LEU A 31 -5.59 4.75 -9.84
CA LEU A 31 -5.93 3.36 -9.63
C LEU A 31 -6.50 3.18 -8.20
N VAL A 32 -7.64 2.51 -8.09
CA VAL A 32 -8.24 2.12 -6.80
C VAL A 32 -8.12 0.61 -6.66
N LEU A 33 -7.50 0.16 -5.57
CA LEU A 33 -7.31 -1.25 -5.27
C LEU A 33 -8.02 -1.62 -3.98
N HIS A 34 -8.59 -2.83 -3.97
CA HIS A 34 -9.19 -3.44 -2.79
C HIS A 34 -8.53 -4.80 -2.53
N GLY A 35 -8.55 -5.24 -1.28
CA GLY A 35 -8.17 -6.60 -0.88
C GLY A 35 -6.78 -6.70 -0.27
N THR A 36 -6.66 -7.63 0.67
CA THR A 36 -5.47 -7.91 1.49
C THR A 36 -4.22 -8.12 0.66
N ALA A 37 -4.30 -8.89 -0.43
CA ALA A 37 -3.17 -9.13 -1.33
C ALA A 37 -2.63 -7.84 -1.97
N ASN A 38 -3.51 -6.93 -2.40
CA ASN A 38 -3.10 -5.66 -3.00
C ASN A 38 -2.50 -4.72 -1.95
N HIS A 39 -3.08 -4.67 -0.75
CA HIS A 39 -2.57 -3.86 0.34
C HIS A 39 -1.17 -4.33 0.80
N LEU A 40 -0.97 -5.65 0.90
CA LEU A 40 0.34 -6.21 1.21
C LEU A 40 1.34 -5.91 0.09
N PHE A 41 0.96 -6.10 -1.17
CA PHE A 41 1.87 -5.93 -2.30
C PHE A 41 2.33 -4.48 -2.51
N PHE A 42 1.40 -3.52 -2.45
CA PHE A 42 1.65 -2.12 -2.77
C PHE A 42 1.87 -1.20 -1.56
N ALA A 43 1.49 -1.62 -0.36
CA ALA A 43 1.68 -0.81 0.85
C ALA A 43 2.44 -1.54 1.98
N GLY A 44 2.70 -2.84 1.82
CA GLY A 44 3.30 -3.67 2.88
C GLY A 44 2.41 -3.80 4.11
N LEU A 45 1.11 -3.57 3.97
CA LEU A 45 0.14 -3.66 5.05
C LEU A 45 -0.59 -5.01 4.99
N ASP A 46 -0.43 -5.79 6.05
CA ASP A 46 -1.11 -7.07 6.23
C ASP A 46 -2.20 -6.95 7.32
N GLY A 47 -3.12 -7.90 7.36
CA GLY A 47 -4.12 -8.05 8.42
C GLY A 47 -5.26 -7.02 8.39
N LEU A 48 -5.49 -6.35 7.25
CA LEU A 48 -6.64 -5.48 7.07
C LEU A 48 -7.94 -6.31 6.92
N PRO A 49 -9.06 -5.91 7.56
CA PRO A 49 -10.31 -6.67 7.49
C PRO A 49 -10.90 -6.66 6.08
N GLU A 50 -11.27 -7.83 5.57
CA GLU A 50 -11.83 -7.99 4.21
C GLU A 50 -13.31 -7.59 4.12
N VAL A 51 -14.03 -7.59 5.24
CA VAL A 51 -15.47 -7.28 5.29
C VAL A 51 -15.77 -5.79 5.25
N ARG A 52 -14.77 -4.93 5.47
CA ARG A 52 -14.94 -3.47 5.48
C ARG A 52 -14.33 -2.88 4.21
N PRO A 53 -14.97 -1.85 3.61
CA PRO A 53 -14.46 -1.23 2.39
C PRO A 53 -13.17 -0.46 2.71
N ILE A 54 -12.03 -1.07 2.41
CA ILE A 54 -10.71 -0.46 2.54
C ILE A 54 -10.07 -0.41 1.16
N PHE A 55 -9.73 0.78 0.72
CA PHE A 55 -9.16 0.99 -0.60
C PHE A 55 -7.78 1.64 -0.50
N LEU A 56 -6.86 1.16 -1.33
CA LEU A 56 -5.61 1.85 -1.64
C LEU A 56 -5.80 2.64 -2.94
N VAL A 57 -5.56 3.94 -2.88
CA VAL A 57 -5.62 4.85 -4.03
C VAL A 57 -4.20 5.22 -4.44
N ILE A 58 -3.86 5.05 -5.71
CA ILE A 58 -2.57 5.40 -6.30
C ILE A 58 -2.78 6.40 -7.44
N TRP A 59 -2.16 7.56 -7.32
CA TRP A 59 -2.12 8.60 -8.36
C TRP A 59 -0.79 8.58 -9.11
N PRO A 60 -0.75 8.99 -10.38
CA PRO A 60 0.45 8.91 -11.23
C PRO A 60 1.64 9.76 -10.74
N SER A 61 1.41 10.77 -9.90
CA SER A 61 2.44 11.72 -9.46
C SER A 61 2.28 12.19 -8.01
N SER A 62 1.52 11.46 -7.18
CA SER A 62 1.29 11.81 -5.77
C SER A 62 1.42 10.59 -4.86
N ALA A 63 1.59 10.82 -3.56
CA ALA A 63 1.65 9.75 -2.57
C ALA A 63 0.34 8.93 -2.58
N SER A 64 0.46 7.61 -2.47
CA SER A 64 -0.70 6.73 -2.32
C SER A 64 -1.39 6.95 -0.98
N ALA A 65 -2.70 6.76 -0.93
CA ALA A 65 -3.49 6.94 0.29
C ALA A 65 -4.45 5.76 0.52
N PHE A 66 -4.82 5.54 1.78
CA PHE A 66 -5.90 4.63 2.14
C PHE A 66 -7.20 5.40 2.36
N ILE A 67 -8.30 4.85 1.83
CA ILE A 67 -9.66 5.23 2.20
C ILE A 67 -10.21 4.09 3.03
N SER A 68 -10.58 4.36 4.28
CA SER A 68 -11.09 3.34 5.20
C SER A 68 -12.04 3.93 6.25
N PRO A 69 -12.88 3.09 6.88
CA PRO A 69 -13.64 3.49 8.05
C PRO A 69 -12.71 3.94 9.18
N ARG A 70 -13.07 5.03 9.86
CA ARG A 70 -12.26 5.62 10.94
C ARG A 70 -11.88 4.64 12.07
N ILE A 71 -12.68 3.60 12.30
CA ILE A 71 -12.37 2.59 13.32
C ILE A 71 -11.08 1.80 13.01
N GLU A 72 -10.62 1.79 11.75
CA GLU A 72 -9.40 1.09 11.31
C GLU A 72 -8.12 1.92 11.47
N THR A 73 -8.21 3.19 11.88
CA THR A 73 -7.06 4.10 12.07
C THR A 73 -5.90 3.50 12.90
N PRO A 74 -6.12 2.74 13.98
CA PRO A 74 -5.03 2.11 14.75
C PRO A 74 -4.17 1.12 13.95
N THR A 75 -4.76 0.45 12.95
CA THR A 75 -4.07 -0.55 12.11
C THR A 75 -3.04 0.10 11.19
N TYR A 76 -3.25 1.36 10.80
CA TYR A 76 -2.29 2.16 10.05
C TYR A 76 -1.17 2.74 10.94
N HIS A 77 -1.52 3.24 12.12
CA HIS A 77 -0.54 3.86 13.03
C HIS A 77 0.44 2.86 13.66
N SER A 78 0.02 1.63 13.91
CA SER A 78 0.93 0.57 14.39
C SER A 78 2.03 0.26 13.35
N HIS A 79 1.69 0.24 12.06
CA HIS A 79 2.66 0.07 10.98
C HIS A 79 3.53 1.32 10.77
N GLU A 80 2.99 2.53 10.92
CA GLU A 80 3.78 3.77 10.82
C GLU A 80 4.74 3.97 12.01
N MET A 81 4.36 3.57 13.22
CA MET A 81 5.24 3.56 14.39
C MET A 81 6.41 2.59 14.22
N HIS A 82 6.18 1.39 13.64
CA HIS A 82 7.26 0.47 13.28
C HIS A 82 8.16 1.01 12.16
N ARG A 83 7.65 1.88 11.28
CA ARG A 83 8.43 2.58 10.24
C ARG A 83 9.36 3.66 10.80
N ARG A 84 9.03 4.30 11.93
CA ARG A 84 9.85 5.38 12.54
C ARG A 84 10.86 4.90 13.59
N GLY A 85 10.69 3.69 14.13
CA GLY A 85 11.56 3.12 15.18
C GLY A 85 12.82 2.37 14.70
N ARG A 86 13.17 2.43 13.41
CA ARG A 86 14.41 1.84 12.86
C ARG A 86 15.28 2.92 12.20
N GLY A 87 15.52 4.01 12.93
CA GLY A 87 16.53 5.02 12.63
C GLY A 87 17.76 4.79 13.48
#